data_AF-A0A7C5PJQ5-F1
#
_entry.id   AF-A0A7C5PJQ5-F1
#
_cell.length_a   1.000
_cell.length_b   1.000
_cell.length_c   1.000
_cell.angle_alpha   90.00
_cell.angle_beta   90.00
_cell.angle_gamma   90.00
#
_symmetry.space_group_name_H-M   'P 1'
#
loop_
_entity.id
_entity.type
_entity.pdbx_description
1 polymer ?
#
loop_
_entity_poly.entity_id
_entity_poly.type
_entity_poly.pdbx_seq_one_letter_code
_entity_poly.pdbx_strand_id
1 'polypeptide(L)'
;MAGQGAMGSDMQREPSGLLWIRREIDENLRQTRLLLEDFAEGETRDLGAAITALHQVWGALLVAQVHGGAMLADELERLARALHEQAVADPEGAAESLMVGIAQLPAYLERVEGGQPDIPLVLMPLMNELRAARGAPPVSETGLFAPRLAAQLEAEPVRPGSGNPELPRRAARLRREYHLGLLRWLREQQPDAAIKSLRGVIDQLASLAGTERMRRLLDAADALLLAASDGEVEHSAAVKRLYGRLDRVIKRLIAAGEETVAADFPIALYREFLYHIARSTSRDPVIEAVRKAADLANSFPEDAAADPGDPLGAGRELFEQVAA
;
A
#
# COMPACT_ATOMS: atom_id res chain seq x y z
N MET A 1 15.91 -53.43 30.80
CA MET A 1 14.85 -52.47 31.16
C MET A 1 14.98 -51.25 30.28
N ALA A 2 13.85 -50.62 29.96
CA ALA A 2 13.64 -49.49 29.05
C ALA A 2 13.56 -49.87 27.56
N GLY A 3 12.33 -49.80 27.05
CA GLY A 3 11.99 -49.89 25.63
C GLY A 3 12.01 -48.53 24.95
N GLN A 4 11.66 -48.52 23.67
CA GLN A 4 11.25 -47.34 22.93
C GLN A 4 10.36 -47.79 21.76
N GLY A 5 9.06 -47.58 21.92
CA GLY A 5 8.10 -47.62 20.83
C GLY A 5 8.24 -46.33 20.02
N ALA A 6 8.41 -46.48 18.72
CA ALA A 6 8.29 -45.39 17.77
C ALA A 6 6.79 -45.14 17.52
N MET A 7 6.18 -44.27 18.32
CA MET A 7 4.99 -43.53 17.89
C MET A 7 5.50 -42.24 17.23
N GLY A 8 5.46 -42.21 15.90
CA GLY A 8 5.61 -40.98 15.14
C GLY A 8 4.50 -40.03 15.57
N SER A 9 4.88 -38.98 16.27
CA SER A 9 4.04 -37.85 16.60
C SER A 9 3.65 -37.14 15.30
N ASP A 10 2.40 -37.32 14.94
CA ASP A 10 1.68 -36.55 13.94
C ASP A 10 1.73 -35.08 14.37
N MET A 11 2.65 -34.32 13.79
CA MET A 11 2.84 -32.89 14.08
C MET A 11 1.75 -32.11 13.36
N GLN A 12 0.55 -32.14 13.93
CA GLN A 12 -0.51 -31.19 13.63
C GLN A 12 0.01 -29.80 13.97
N ARG A 13 0.36 -29.03 12.93
CA ARG A 13 0.56 -27.59 13.04
C ARG A 13 -0.73 -27.00 13.61
N GLU A 14 -0.66 -26.38 14.78
CA GLU A 14 -1.82 -25.78 15.45
C GLU A 14 -2.55 -24.79 14.53
N PRO A 15 -3.82 -25.03 14.17
CA PRO A 15 -4.65 -24.11 13.36
C PRO A 15 -5.21 -22.91 14.16
N SER A 16 -4.78 -22.72 15.41
CA SER A 16 -5.66 -22.17 16.45
C SER A 16 -5.82 -20.65 16.44
N GLY A 17 -4.88 -19.88 15.87
CA GLY A 17 -4.94 -18.42 15.86
C GLY A 17 -5.93 -17.86 14.83
N LEU A 18 -5.85 -18.32 13.59
CA LEU A 18 -6.70 -17.83 12.49
C LEU A 18 -8.16 -18.29 12.64
N LEU A 19 -8.39 -19.52 13.10
CA LEU A 19 -9.73 -20.05 13.35
C LEU A 19 -10.51 -19.29 14.44
N TRP A 20 -9.81 -18.77 15.44
CA TRP A 20 -10.45 -17.95 16.48
C TRP A 20 -10.83 -16.57 15.94
N ILE A 21 -9.89 -15.91 15.24
CA ILE A 21 -10.15 -14.61 14.60
C ILE A 21 -11.30 -14.73 13.59
N ARG A 22 -11.39 -15.84 12.85
CA ARG A 22 -12.46 -16.09 11.88
C ARG A 22 -13.85 -16.07 12.51
N ARG A 23 -14.03 -16.74 13.65
CA ARG A 23 -15.33 -16.76 14.35
C ARG A 23 -15.75 -15.37 14.81
N GLU A 24 -14.81 -14.59 15.31
CA GLU A 24 -15.06 -13.22 15.75
C GLU A 24 -15.45 -12.32 14.57
N ILE A 25 -14.75 -12.46 13.44
CA ILE A 25 -15.07 -11.74 12.20
C ILE A 25 -16.47 -12.13 11.71
N ASP A 26 -16.77 -13.43 11.64
CA ASP A 26 -18.06 -13.91 11.14
C ASP A 26 -19.22 -13.44 12.01
N GLU A 27 -19.06 -13.45 13.33
CA GLU A 27 -20.09 -12.94 14.23
C GLU A 27 -20.29 -11.44 14.05
N ASN A 28 -19.23 -10.64 13.98
CA ASN A 28 -19.34 -9.21 13.73
C ASN A 28 -19.99 -8.89 12.37
N LEU A 29 -19.65 -9.64 11.32
CA LEU A 29 -20.28 -9.49 10.00
C LEU A 29 -21.76 -9.89 10.02
N ARG A 30 -22.11 -10.94 10.77
CA ARG A 30 -23.50 -11.37 10.96
C ARG A 30 -24.31 -10.30 11.69
N GLN A 31 -23.77 -9.73 12.76
CA GLN A 31 -24.40 -8.64 13.51
C GLN A 31 -24.59 -7.40 12.63
N THR A 32 -23.56 -7.03 11.86
CA THR A 32 -23.63 -5.91 10.90
C THR A 32 -24.74 -6.12 9.88
N ARG A 33 -24.91 -7.35 9.37
CA ARG A 33 -25.97 -7.68 8.41
C ARG A 33 -27.36 -7.49 8.98
N LEU A 34 -27.62 -8.00 10.18
CA LEU A 34 -28.91 -7.85 10.85
C LEU A 34 -29.28 -6.37 11.04
N LEU A 35 -28.32 -5.56 11.50
CA LEU A 35 -28.53 -4.11 11.66
C LEU A 35 -28.81 -3.39 10.35
N LEU A 36 -28.27 -3.89 9.22
CA LEU A 36 -28.56 -3.34 7.90
C LEU A 36 -29.90 -3.79 7.34
N GLU A 37 -30.38 -4.98 7.69
CA GLU A 37 -31.74 -5.44 7.41
C GLU A 37 -32.74 -4.52 8.11
N ASP A 38 -32.57 -4.28 9.42
CA ASP A 38 -33.40 -3.34 10.21
C ASP A 38 -33.36 -1.92 9.63
N PHE A 39 -32.20 -1.46 9.14
CA PHE A 39 -32.06 -0.16 8.47
C PHE A 39 -32.82 -0.10 7.15
N ALA A 40 -32.73 -1.16 6.33
CA ALA A 40 -33.40 -1.25 5.04
C ALA A 40 -34.93 -1.34 5.19
N GLU A 41 -35.42 -1.99 6.24
CA GLU A 41 -36.85 -2.04 6.59
C GLU A 41 -37.36 -0.74 7.22
N GLY A 42 -36.44 0.17 7.57
CA GLY A 42 -36.75 1.47 8.17
C GLY A 42 -37.05 1.41 9.67
N GLU A 43 -36.74 0.29 10.33
CA GLU A 43 -36.91 0.10 11.78
C GLU A 43 -35.90 0.92 12.58
N THR A 44 -34.69 1.14 12.02
CA THR A 44 -33.66 1.99 12.61
C THR A 44 -32.98 2.88 11.57
N ARG A 45 -32.48 4.03 12.01
CA ARG A 45 -31.54 4.87 11.25
C ARG A 45 -30.15 4.92 11.90
N ASP A 46 -30.01 4.28 13.06
CA ASP A 46 -28.76 4.20 13.80
C ASP A 46 -27.96 2.98 13.32
N LEU A 47 -26.77 3.24 12.78
CA LEU A 47 -25.81 2.23 12.34
C LEU A 47 -24.55 2.23 13.22
N GLY A 48 -24.54 2.90 14.37
CA GLY A 48 -23.37 3.00 15.25
C GLY A 48 -22.82 1.65 15.70
N ALA A 49 -23.70 0.68 15.99
CA ALA A 49 -23.31 -0.68 16.30
C ALA A 49 -22.70 -1.42 15.08
N ALA A 50 -23.26 -1.22 13.89
CA ALA A 50 -22.74 -1.80 12.64
C ALA A 50 -21.35 -1.24 12.30
N ILE A 51 -21.15 0.07 12.47
CA ILE A 51 -19.86 0.74 12.32
C ILE A 51 -18.83 0.18 13.30
N THR A 52 -19.22 -0.03 14.56
CA THR A 52 -18.33 -0.59 15.59
C THR A 52 -17.92 -2.02 15.24
N ALA A 53 -18.87 -2.86 14.80
CA ALA A 53 -18.59 -4.23 14.37
C ALA A 53 -17.64 -4.28 13.16
N LEU A 54 -17.88 -3.44 12.13
CA LEU A 54 -16.98 -3.32 10.97
C LEU A 54 -15.58 -2.84 11.35
N HIS A 55 -15.47 -1.92 12.31
CA HIS A 55 -14.18 -1.48 12.84
C HIS A 55 -13.41 -2.61 13.54
N GLN A 56 -14.11 -3.46 14.29
CA GLN A 56 -13.52 -4.65 14.92
C GLN A 56 -13.08 -5.67 13.87
N VAL A 57 -13.87 -5.90 12.81
CA VAL A 57 -13.47 -6.74 11.67
C VAL A 57 -12.20 -6.21 11.02
N TRP A 58 -12.15 -4.91 10.74
CA TRP A 58 -10.95 -4.26 10.20
C TRP A 58 -9.72 -4.49 11.09
N GLY A 59 -9.84 -4.24 12.39
CA GLY A 59 -8.74 -4.45 13.35
C GLY A 59 -8.30 -5.91 13.45
N ALA A 60 -9.25 -6.85 13.47
CA ALA A 60 -8.99 -8.28 13.49
C ALA A 60 -8.21 -8.74 12.24
N LEU A 61 -8.60 -8.24 11.06
CA LEU A 61 -7.92 -8.54 9.80
C LEU A 61 -6.50 -7.98 9.75
N LEU A 62 -6.26 -6.82 10.36
CA LEU A 62 -4.90 -6.28 10.51
C LEU A 62 -4.03 -7.15 11.43
N VAL A 63 -4.58 -7.64 12.53
CA VAL A 63 -3.88 -8.56 13.45
C VAL A 63 -3.60 -9.91 12.77
N ALA A 64 -4.54 -10.41 11.96
CA ALA A 64 -4.40 -11.65 11.20
C ALA A 64 -3.54 -11.51 9.93
N GLN A 65 -3.05 -10.31 9.63
CA GLN A 65 -2.26 -10.01 8.42
C GLN A 65 -2.99 -10.34 7.10
N VAL A 66 -4.30 -10.12 7.06
CA VAL A 66 -5.13 -10.23 5.84
C VAL A 66 -5.47 -8.82 5.36
N HIS A 67 -4.57 -8.24 4.60
CA HIS A 67 -4.58 -6.82 4.21
C HIS A 67 -5.58 -6.48 3.13
N GLY A 68 -5.72 -7.31 2.10
CA GLY A 68 -6.79 -7.15 1.11
C GLY A 68 -8.14 -7.16 1.80
N GLY A 69 -8.34 -8.09 2.74
CA GLY A 69 -9.52 -8.13 3.59
C GLY A 69 -9.70 -6.85 4.41
N ALA A 70 -8.65 -6.38 5.09
CA ALA A 70 -8.70 -5.16 5.88
C ALA A 70 -9.03 -3.92 5.03
N MET A 71 -8.50 -3.83 3.80
CA MET A 71 -8.82 -2.73 2.88
C MET A 71 -10.29 -2.73 2.47
N LEU A 72 -10.88 -3.90 2.23
CA LEU A 72 -12.32 -4.01 2.00
C LEU A 72 -13.11 -3.62 3.25
N ALA A 73 -12.73 -4.10 4.43
CA ALA A 73 -13.39 -3.77 5.70
C ALA A 73 -13.38 -2.26 5.99
N ASP A 74 -12.29 -1.55 5.69
CA ASP A 74 -12.22 -0.09 5.82
C ASP A 74 -13.22 0.61 4.88
N GLU A 75 -13.38 0.16 3.63
CA GLU A 75 -14.39 0.73 2.72
C GLU A 75 -15.83 0.42 3.16
N LEU A 76 -16.09 -0.77 3.73
CA LEU A 76 -17.38 -1.12 4.34
C LEU A 76 -17.70 -0.18 5.50
N GLU A 77 -16.75 0.02 6.42
CA GLU A 77 -16.91 0.91 7.58
C GLU A 77 -17.18 2.35 7.12
N ARG A 78 -16.44 2.85 6.13
CA ARG A 78 -16.64 4.20 5.57
C ARG A 78 -18.02 4.39 4.94
N LEU A 79 -18.54 3.39 4.23
CA LEU A 79 -19.88 3.46 3.64
C LEU A 79 -20.95 3.42 4.73
N ALA A 80 -20.79 2.57 5.75
CA ALA A 80 -21.70 2.51 6.91
C ALA A 80 -21.74 3.85 7.67
N ARG A 81 -20.59 4.51 7.87
CA ARG A 81 -20.52 5.86 8.43
C ARG A 81 -21.24 6.89 7.57
N ALA A 82 -21.02 6.87 6.26
CA ALA A 82 -21.71 7.78 5.35
C ALA A 82 -23.23 7.59 5.33
N LEU A 83 -23.71 6.34 5.44
CA LEU A 83 -25.13 6.03 5.60
C LEU A 83 -25.69 6.57 6.92
N HIS A 84 -24.98 6.34 8.03
CA HIS A 84 -25.37 6.83 9.36
C HIS A 84 -25.46 8.35 9.42
N GLU A 85 -24.50 9.03 8.80
CA GLU A 85 -24.42 10.50 8.73
C GLU A 85 -25.36 11.10 7.66
N GLN A 86 -26.12 10.27 6.93
CA GLN A 86 -27.00 10.69 5.82
C GLN A 86 -26.25 11.47 4.73
N ALA A 87 -24.99 11.11 4.48
CA ALA A 87 -24.07 11.76 3.55
C ALA A 87 -24.04 11.11 2.15
N VAL A 88 -24.89 10.11 1.90
CA VAL A 88 -25.01 9.43 0.61
C VAL A 88 -26.19 9.96 -0.20
N ALA A 89 -26.05 10.01 -1.52
CA ALA A 89 -27.11 10.50 -2.41
C ALA A 89 -28.25 9.48 -2.60
N ASP A 90 -27.92 8.19 -2.55
CA ASP A 90 -28.85 7.07 -2.69
C ASP A 90 -28.66 6.09 -1.51
N PRO A 91 -29.39 6.27 -0.39
CA PRO A 91 -29.26 5.41 0.78
C PRO A 91 -29.63 3.95 0.55
N GLU A 92 -30.60 3.67 -0.32
CA GLU A 92 -31.04 2.30 -0.61
C GLU A 92 -29.97 1.56 -1.41
N GLY A 93 -29.49 2.15 -2.50
CA GLY A 93 -28.40 1.57 -3.29
C GLY A 93 -27.08 1.44 -2.51
N ALA A 94 -26.80 2.38 -1.60
CA ALA A 94 -25.65 2.29 -0.70
C ALA A 94 -25.79 1.16 0.33
N ALA A 95 -26.98 0.95 0.90
CA ALA A 95 -27.22 -0.17 1.81
C ALA A 95 -27.12 -1.53 1.09
N GLU A 96 -27.63 -1.64 -0.13
CA GLU A 96 -27.47 -2.84 -0.97
C GLU A 96 -26.00 -3.13 -1.26
N SER A 97 -25.23 -2.12 -1.69
CA SER A 97 -23.79 -2.25 -1.94
C SER A 97 -23.03 -2.71 -0.70
N LEU A 98 -23.39 -2.16 0.48
CA LEU A 98 -22.81 -2.54 1.76
C LEU A 98 -23.12 -4.01 2.13
N MET A 99 -24.37 -4.45 1.94
CA MET A 99 -24.77 -5.84 2.16
C MET A 99 -24.02 -6.82 1.25
N VAL A 100 -23.86 -6.49 -0.04
CA VAL A 100 -23.07 -7.30 -0.99
C VAL A 100 -21.62 -7.41 -0.51
N GLY A 101 -21.02 -6.29 -0.09
CA GLY A 101 -19.64 -6.27 0.39
C GLY A 101 -19.43 -7.10 1.66
N ILE A 102 -20.35 -7.01 2.63
CA ILE A 102 -20.35 -7.84 3.84
C ILE A 102 -20.49 -9.32 3.51
N ALA A 103 -21.28 -9.68 2.49
CA ALA A 103 -21.46 -11.06 2.07
C ALA A 103 -20.24 -11.65 1.33
N GLN A 104 -19.46 -10.81 0.64
CA GLN A 104 -18.28 -11.23 -0.13
C GLN A 104 -17.04 -11.43 0.74
N LEU A 105 -16.90 -10.66 1.84
CA LEU A 105 -15.72 -10.72 2.71
C LEU A 105 -15.48 -12.14 3.29
N PRO A 106 -16.48 -12.88 3.82
CA PRO A 106 -16.28 -14.25 4.31
C PRO A 106 -15.71 -15.19 3.25
N ALA A 107 -16.24 -15.15 2.02
CA ALA A 107 -15.78 -15.99 0.92
C ALA A 107 -14.34 -15.65 0.50
N TYR A 108 -13.94 -14.39 0.62
CA TYR A 108 -12.54 -13.99 0.42
C TYR A 108 -11.62 -14.58 1.50
N LEU A 109 -12.03 -14.53 2.77
CA LEU A 109 -11.25 -15.05 3.88
C LEU A 109 -11.08 -16.57 3.79
N GLU A 110 -12.13 -17.31 3.43
CA GLU A 110 -12.06 -18.76 3.20
C GLU A 110 -11.01 -19.14 2.14
N ARG A 111 -10.85 -18.32 1.09
CA ARG A 111 -9.83 -18.55 0.06
C ARG A 111 -8.42 -18.35 0.60
N VAL A 112 -8.21 -17.28 1.38
CA VAL A 112 -6.92 -16.97 2.01
C VAL A 112 -6.56 -18.07 3.02
N GLU A 113 -7.52 -18.50 3.84
CA GLU A 113 -7.37 -19.64 4.76
C GLU A 113 -7.07 -20.96 4.03
N GLY A 114 -7.65 -21.15 2.84
CA GLY A 114 -7.35 -22.26 1.94
C GLY A 114 -5.95 -22.23 1.33
N GLY A 115 -5.11 -21.26 1.70
CA GLY A 115 -3.72 -21.13 1.25
C GLY A 115 -3.53 -20.27 0.00
N GLN A 116 -4.58 -19.60 -0.48
CA GLN A 116 -4.41 -18.60 -1.54
C GLN A 116 -3.77 -17.33 -0.99
N PRO A 117 -2.95 -16.63 -1.79
CA PRO A 117 -2.40 -15.34 -1.39
C PRO A 117 -3.51 -14.29 -1.18
N ASP A 118 -3.32 -13.44 -0.18
CA ASP A 118 -4.11 -12.22 0.03
C ASP A 118 -3.78 -11.20 -1.07
N ILE A 119 -4.65 -11.08 -2.07
CA ILE A 119 -4.46 -10.22 -3.25
C ILE A 119 -5.56 -9.12 -3.27
N PRO A 120 -5.26 -7.89 -2.81
CA PRO A 120 -6.21 -6.77 -2.82
C PRO A 120 -6.79 -6.44 -4.20
N LEU A 121 -6.02 -6.69 -5.27
CA LEU A 121 -6.44 -6.45 -6.66
C LEU A 121 -7.74 -7.17 -7.01
N VAL A 122 -7.98 -8.36 -6.46
CA VAL A 122 -9.21 -9.15 -6.69
C VAL A 122 -10.44 -8.48 -6.06
N LEU A 123 -10.25 -7.72 -4.98
CA LEU A 123 -11.31 -7.02 -4.25
C LEU A 123 -11.60 -5.63 -4.82
N MET A 124 -10.76 -5.12 -5.72
CA MET A 124 -10.88 -3.77 -6.27
C MET A 124 -12.25 -3.44 -6.89
N PRO A 125 -12.90 -4.33 -7.67
CA PRO A 125 -14.23 -4.02 -8.23
C PRO A 125 -15.23 -3.72 -7.12
N LEU A 126 -15.27 -4.56 -6.09
CA LEU A 126 -16.14 -4.40 -4.93
C LEU A 126 -15.81 -3.14 -4.13
N MET A 127 -14.53 -2.86 -3.89
CA MET A 127 -14.11 -1.60 -3.26
C MET A 127 -14.57 -0.38 -4.06
N ASN A 128 -14.52 -0.43 -5.39
CA ASN A 128 -14.95 0.66 -6.25
C ASN A 128 -16.46 0.85 -6.27
N GLU A 129 -17.25 -0.22 -6.15
CA GLU A 129 -18.70 -0.15 -5.97
C GLU A 129 -19.04 0.57 -4.64
N LEU A 130 -18.43 0.17 -3.53
CA LEU A 130 -18.61 0.81 -2.23
C LEU A 130 -18.22 2.30 -2.25
N ARG A 131 -17.10 2.62 -2.92
CA ARG A 131 -16.63 3.99 -3.10
C ARG A 131 -17.58 4.82 -3.93
N ALA A 132 -18.12 4.26 -5.03
CA ALA A 132 -19.09 4.94 -5.87
C ALA A 132 -20.38 5.26 -5.11
N ALA A 133 -20.88 4.33 -4.29
CA ALA A 133 -22.08 4.51 -3.47
C ALA A 133 -21.99 5.71 -2.50
N ARG A 134 -20.78 6.03 -2.01
CA ARG A 134 -20.50 7.23 -1.19
C ARG A 134 -19.90 8.42 -1.95
N GLY A 135 -19.91 8.40 -3.29
CA GLY A 135 -19.39 9.48 -4.12
C GLY A 135 -17.87 9.66 -4.09
N ALA A 136 -17.10 8.64 -3.72
CA ALA A 136 -15.64 8.67 -3.73
C ALA A 136 -15.05 8.37 -5.11
N PRO A 137 -13.86 8.91 -5.43
CA PRO A 137 -13.13 8.52 -6.63
C PRO A 137 -12.71 7.04 -6.55
N PRO A 138 -12.73 6.29 -7.66
CA PRO A 138 -12.32 4.89 -7.66
C PRO A 138 -10.84 4.73 -7.28
N VAL A 139 -10.51 3.61 -6.62
CA VAL A 139 -9.14 3.16 -6.41
C VAL A 139 -8.66 2.42 -7.66
N SER A 140 -7.40 2.66 -8.03
CA SER A 140 -6.71 1.98 -9.13
C SER A 140 -5.79 0.88 -8.61
N GLU A 141 -5.31 0.00 -9.49
CA GLU A 141 -4.30 -1.02 -9.16
C GLU A 141 -3.09 -0.42 -8.48
N THR A 142 -2.56 0.67 -9.04
CA THR A 142 -1.44 1.40 -8.44
C THR A 142 -1.81 2.05 -7.10
N GLY A 143 -3.09 2.35 -6.88
CA GLY A 143 -3.59 2.84 -5.59
C GLY A 143 -3.62 1.79 -4.49
N LEU A 144 -3.79 0.51 -4.86
CA LEU A 144 -3.77 -0.63 -3.94
C LEU A 144 -2.35 -1.18 -3.71
N PHE A 145 -1.39 -0.83 -4.55
CA PHE A 145 0.01 -1.20 -4.39
C PHE A 145 0.68 -0.43 -3.24
N ALA A 146 1.61 -1.05 -2.49
CA ALA A 146 2.35 -0.43 -1.39
C ALA A 146 1.44 0.27 -0.34
N PRO A 147 0.48 -0.44 0.28
CA PRO A 147 -0.48 0.15 1.20
C PRO A 147 0.17 0.77 2.45
N ARG A 148 1.39 0.34 2.82
CA ARG A 148 2.13 0.89 3.98
C ARG A 148 3.12 1.98 3.66
N LEU A 149 3.14 2.43 2.42
CA LEU A 149 4.07 3.46 2.01
C LEU A 149 3.96 4.72 2.89
N ALA A 150 2.74 5.07 3.33
CA ALA A 150 2.54 6.19 4.26
C ALA A 150 3.23 5.96 5.62
N ALA A 151 2.99 4.81 6.25
CA ALA A 151 3.61 4.44 7.52
C ALA A 151 5.14 4.31 7.42
N GLN A 152 5.65 3.78 6.31
CA GLN A 152 7.09 3.72 6.04
C GLN A 152 7.70 5.13 5.97
N LEU A 153 7.03 6.07 5.28
CA LEU A 153 7.49 7.45 5.19
C LEU A 153 7.38 8.17 6.54
N GLU A 154 6.37 7.89 7.36
CA GLU A 154 6.24 8.43 8.73
C GLU A 154 7.42 8.03 9.63
N ALA A 155 7.95 6.81 9.47
CA ALA A 155 9.17 6.36 10.14
C ALA A 155 10.45 7.09 9.65
N GLU A 156 10.36 7.86 8.56
CA GLU A 156 11.42 8.70 7.98
C GLU A 156 11.10 10.18 8.19
N PRO A 157 11.23 10.70 9.42
CA PRO A 157 10.82 12.07 9.74
C PRO A 157 11.73 13.09 9.07
N VAL A 158 11.11 14.09 8.45
CA VAL A 158 11.80 15.27 7.94
C VAL A 158 11.98 16.26 9.10
N ARG A 159 13.22 16.55 9.44
CA ARG A 159 13.59 17.44 10.55
C ARG A 159 14.20 18.74 10.03
N PRO A 160 14.14 19.85 10.77
CA PRO A 160 14.88 21.06 10.40
C PRO A 160 16.38 20.75 10.25
N GLY A 161 16.97 21.15 9.13
CA GLY A 161 18.36 20.86 8.77
C GLY A 161 18.59 19.50 8.09
N SER A 162 17.55 18.69 7.85
CA SER A 162 17.69 17.40 7.15
C SER A 162 17.84 17.53 5.63
N GLY A 163 17.44 18.67 5.05
CA GLY A 163 17.60 18.92 3.62
C GLY A 163 18.98 19.46 3.28
N ASN A 164 19.44 19.21 2.05
CA ASN A 164 20.65 19.81 1.52
C ASN A 164 20.36 21.22 0.96
N PRO A 165 20.94 22.30 1.53
CA PRO A 165 20.68 23.67 1.10
C PRO A 165 21.21 23.99 -0.31
N GLU A 166 22.15 23.21 -0.84
CA GLU A 166 22.70 23.40 -2.20
C GLU A 166 21.91 22.67 -3.28
N LEU A 167 21.08 21.68 -2.90
CA LEU A 167 20.30 20.88 -3.84
C LEU A 167 19.37 21.74 -4.73
N PRO A 168 18.62 22.75 -4.23
CA PRO A 168 17.79 23.61 -5.07
C PRO A 168 18.59 24.36 -6.15
N ARG A 169 19.77 24.87 -5.80
CA ARG A 169 20.67 25.57 -6.75
C ARG A 169 21.20 24.61 -7.81
N ARG A 170 21.58 23.39 -7.41
CA ARG A 170 22.02 22.36 -8.36
C ARG A 170 20.88 21.92 -9.27
N ALA A 171 19.70 21.68 -8.72
CA ALA A 171 18.49 21.34 -9.45
C ALA A 171 18.15 22.39 -10.51
N ALA A 172 18.25 23.67 -10.19
CA ALA A 172 18.02 24.75 -11.16
C ALA A 172 18.94 24.67 -12.39
N ARG A 173 20.22 24.31 -12.18
CA ARG A 173 21.20 24.14 -13.28
C ARG A 173 20.92 22.88 -14.11
N LEU A 174 20.61 21.77 -13.46
CA LEU A 174 20.39 20.48 -14.11
C LEU A 174 19.02 20.36 -14.80
N ARG A 175 18.02 21.13 -14.35
CA ARG A 175 16.65 21.04 -14.86
C ARG A 175 16.53 21.34 -16.36
N ARG A 176 17.39 22.19 -16.92
CA ARG A 176 17.42 22.42 -18.39
C ARG A 176 17.79 21.14 -19.14
N GLU A 177 18.80 20.43 -18.65
CA GLU A 177 19.24 19.17 -19.24
C GLU A 177 18.15 18.10 -19.10
N TYR A 178 17.53 18.00 -17.92
CA TYR A 178 16.39 17.13 -17.68
C TYR A 178 15.26 17.36 -18.70
N HIS A 179 14.86 18.62 -18.89
CA HIS A 179 13.76 18.96 -19.79
C HIS A 179 14.08 18.62 -21.25
N LEU A 180 15.32 18.86 -21.69
CA LEU A 180 15.77 18.49 -23.04
C LEU A 180 15.82 16.96 -23.24
N GLY A 181 16.30 16.22 -22.23
CA GLY A 181 16.26 14.76 -22.22
C GLY A 181 14.83 14.23 -22.32
N LEU A 182 13.93 14.74 -21.47
CA LEU A 182 12.53 14.33 -21.44
C LEU A 182 11.82 14.63 -22.77
N LEU A 183 12.04 15.82 -23.33
CA LEU A 183 11.45 16.19 -24.62
C LEU A 183 11.92 15.28 -25.76
N ARG A 184 13.21 14.92 -25.79
CA ARG A 184 13.75 13.98 -26.78
C ARG A 184 13.12 12.60 -26.65
N TRP A 185 12.99 12.10 -25.42
CA TRP A 185 12.37 10.80 -25.17
C TRP A 185 10.86 10.79 -25.49
N LEU A 186 10.14 11.87 -25.18
CA LEU A 186 8.73 12.04 -25.55
C LEU A 186 8.52 12.04 -27.06
N ARG A 187 9.47 12.58 -27.82
CA ARG A 187 9.47 12.61 -29.30
C ARG A 187 10.12 11.39 -29.94
N GLU A 188 10.53 10.40 -29.15
CA GLU A 188 11.18 9.16 -29.61
C GLU A 188 12.47 9.43 -30.42
N GLN A 189 13.17 10.52 -30.07
CA GLN A 189 14.42 10.92 -30.70
C GLN A 189 15.59 10.37 -29.90
N GLN A 190 16.25 9.33 -30.44
CA GLN A 190 17.38 8.64 -29.77
C GLN A 190 17.02 8.27 -28.32
N PRO A 191 16.01 7.42 -28.11
CA PRO A 191 15.44 7.14 -26.79
C PRO A 191 16.49 6.71 -25.76
N ASP A 192 17.44 5.85 -26.12
CA ASP A 192 18.49 5.38 -25.21
C ASP A 192 19.41 6.52 -24.75
N ALA A 193 19.80 7.41 -25.67
CA ALA A 193 20.62 8.58 -25.33
C ALA A 193 19.83 9.59 -24.47
N ALA A 194 18.53 9.74 -24.73
CA ALA A 194 17.64 10.58 -23.96
C ALA A 194 17.46 10.03 -22.53
N ILE A 195 17.24 8.73 -22.38
CA ILE A 195 17.16 8.03 -21.10
C ILE A 195 18.48 8.17 -20.33
N LYS A 196 19.62 7.92 -20.98
CA LYS A 196 20.94 8.07 -20.37
C LYS A 196 21.18 9.49 -19.83
N SER A 197 20.77 10.52 -20.57
CA SER A 197 20.84 11.91 -20.11
C SER A 197 19.93 12.18 -18.90
N LEU A 198 18.70 11.65 -18.92
CA LEU A 198 17.78 11.76 -17.78
C LEU A 198 18.34 11.09 -16.52
N ARG A 199 18.84 9.86 -16.65
CA ARG A 199 19.49 9.12 -15.56
C ARG A 199 20.66 9.89 -14.97
N GLY A 200 21.54 10.43 -15.82
CA GLY A 200 22.68 11.24 -15.36
C GLY A 200 22.29 12.51 -14.60
N VAL A 201 21.12 13.10 -14.88
CA VAL A 201 20.58 14.20 -14.07
C VAL A 201 20.01 13.70 -12.75
N ILE A 202 19.23 12.62 -12.77
CA ILE A 202 18.61 12.04 -11.57
C ILE A 202 19.68 11.58 -10.57
N ASP A 203 20.72 10.89 -11.03
CA ASP A 203 21.85 10.43 -10.21
C ASP A 203 22.59 11.59 -9.52
N GLN A 204 22.81 12.70 -10.25
CA GLN A 204 23.41 13.91 -9.66
C GLN A 204 22.50 14.59 -8.63
N LEU A 205 21.17 14.47 -8.76
CA LEU A 205 20.24 14.98 -7.76
C LEU A 205 20.19 14.03 -6.55
N ALA A 206 20.18 12.72 -6.78
CA ALA A 206 20.11 11.69 -5.74
C ALA A 206 21.35 11.71 -4.84
N SER A 207 22.54 11.85 -5.42
CA SER A 207 23.81 11.98 -4.69
C SER A 207 23.89 13.24 -3.81
N LEU A 208 23.05 14.24 -4.07
CA LEU A 208 22.95 15.48 -3.29
C LEU A 208 21.72 15.53 -2.38
N ALA A 209 20.80 14.56 -2.45
CA ALA A 209 19.64 14.51 -1.58
C ALA A 209 20.08 14.36 -0.11
N GLY A 210 19.67 15.30 0.74
CA GLY A 210 19.91 15.25 2.18
C GLY A 210 18.91 14.37 2.94
N THR A 211 17.68 14.28 2.43
CA THR A 211 16.58 13.50 3.02
C THR A 211 16.45 12.12 2.37
N GLU A 212 16.16 11.10 3.17
CA GLU A 212 15.90 9.74 2.68
C GLU A 212 14.70 9.70 1.72
N ARG A 213 13.63 10.44 2.03
CA ARG A 213 12.44 10.53 1.17
C ARG A 213 12.78 11.01 -0.24
N MET A 214 13.56 12.09 -0.36
CA MET A 214 13.98 12.61 -1.67
C MET A 214 14.86 11.61 -2.42
N ARG A 215 15.81 10.98 -1.71
CA ARG A 215 16.68 9.95 -2.30
C ARG A 215 15.86 8.78 -2.86
N ARG A 216 14.94 8.22 -2.07
CA ARG A 216 14.04 7.13 -2.50
C ARG A 216 13.26 7.46 -3.76
N LEU A 217 12.69 8.67 -3.84
CA LEU A 217 11.95 9.10 -5.02
C LEU A 217 12.84 9.13 -6.27
N LEU A 218 14.06 9.63 -6.13
CA LEU A 218 15.02 9.74 -7.23
C LEU A 218 15.57 8.36 -7.63
N ASP A 219 15.86 7.49 -6.66
CA ASP A 219 16.32 6.13 -6.89
C ASP A 219 15.26 5.31 -7.64
N ALA A 220 13.99 5.41 -7.24
CA ALA A 220 12.90 4.75 -7.96
C ALA A 220 12.69 5.34 -9.37
N ALA A 221 12.87 6.65 -9.55
CA ALA A 221 12.82 7.24 -10.87
C ALA A 221 13.97 6.76 -11.79
N ASP A 222 15.20 6.61 -11.26
CA ASP A 222 16.34 6.07 -12.00
C ASP A 222 16.15 4.59 -12.33
N ALA A 223 15.73 3.78 -11.35
CA ALA A 223 15.49 2.35 -11.53
C ALA A 223 14.45 2.07 -12.62
N LEU A 224 13.37 2.86 -12.70
CA LEU A 224 12.39 2.72 -13.78
C LEU A 224 12.96 3.13 -15.14
N LEU A 225 13.85 4.13 -15.21
CA LEU A 225 14.53 4.47 -16.47
C LEU A 225 15.50 3.38 -16.91
N LEU A 226 16.19 2.75 -15.97
CA LEU A 226 17.05 1.61 -16.23
C LEU A 226 16.23 0.44 -16.77
N ALA A 227 15.13 0.08 -16.10
CA ALA A 227 14.23 -0.98 -16.57
C ALA A 227 13.67 -0.68 -17.98
N ALA A 228 13.36 0.59 -18.28
CA ALA A 228 12.95 0.99 -19.61
C ALA A 228 14.10 0.91 -20.64
N SER A 229 15.33 1.23 -20.25
CA SER A 229 16.52 1.11 -21.11
C SER A 229 16.86 -0.34 -21.44
N ASP A 230 16.59 -1.26 -20.52
CA ASP A 230 16.84 -2.70 -20.69
C ASP A 230 15.72 -3.39 -21.49
N GLY A 231 14.66 -2.66 -21.88
CA GLY A 231 13.51 -3.18 -22.61
C GLY A 231 12.50 -3.95 -21.73
N GLU A 232 12.73 -4.01 -20.42
CA GLU A 232 11.87 -4.69 -19.44
C GLU A 232 10.58 -3.92 -19.15
N VAL A 233 10.59 -2.61 -19.36
CA VAL A 233 9.42 -1.74 -19.26
C VAL A 233 9.20 -1.02 -20.57
N GLU A 234 7.99 -1.15 -21.13
CA GLU A 234 7.60 -0.44 -22.34
C GLU A 234 7.67 1.09 -22.13
N HIS A 235 8.17 1.81 -23.14
CA HIS A 235 8.17 3.28 -23.20
C HIS A 235 6.77 3.88 -23.40
N SER A 236 5.78 3.39 -22.65
CA SER A 236 4.39 3.82 -22.73
C SER A 236 4.22 5.29 -22.38
N ALA A 237 3.14 5.90 -22.88
CA ALA A 237 2.78 7.26 -22.50
C ALA A 237 2.57 7.42 -20.99
N ALA A 238 2.13 6.36 -20.29
CA ALA A 238 1.98 6.36 -18.84
C ALA A 238 3.33 6.53 -18.13
N VAL A 239 4.33 5.73 -18.50
CA VAL A 239 5.70 5.81 -17.95
C VAL A 239 6.31 7.19 -18.23
N LYS A 240 6.25 7.67 -19.48
CA LYS A 240 6.79 9.00 -19.85
C LYS A 240 6.13 10.15 -19.06
N ARG A 241 4.84 10.05 -18.70
CA ARG A 241 4.13 11.05 -17.88
C ARG A 241 4.65 11.13 -16.44
N LEU A 242 5.16 10.03 -15.88
CA LEU A 242 5.75 10.02 -14.53
C LEU A 242 6.92 11.00 -14.43
N TYR A 243 7.78 11.03 -15.45
CA TYR A 243 8.93 11.94 -15.54
C TYR A 243 8.50 13.39 -15.77
N GLY A 244 7.38 13.61 -16.47
CA GLY A 244 6.76 14.94 -16.51
C GLY A 244 6.27 15.42 -15.13
N ARG A 245 5.77 14.52 -14.29
CA ARG A 245 5.40 14.84 -12.88
C ARG A 245 6.64 15.01 -12.01
N LEU A 246 7.70 14.23 -12.22
CA LEU A 246 8.98 14.42 -11.55
C LEU A 246 9.60 15.80 -11.84
N ASP A 247 9.51 16.32 -13.08
CA ASP A 247 9.93 17.71 -13.38
C ASP A 247 9.18 18.74 -12.53
N ARG A 248 7.89 18.52 -12.25
CA ARG A 248 7.11 19.40 -11.37
C ARG A 248 7.62 19.33 -9.93
N VAL A 249 8.04 18.16 -9.46
CA VAL A 249 8.69 17.99 -8.16
C VAL A 249 10.04 18.72 -8.14
N ILE A 250 10.86 18.58 -9.18
CA ILE A 250 12.14 19.32 -9.31
C ILE A 250 11.89 20.84 -9.31
N LYS A 251 10.82 21.31 -9.97
CA LYS A 251 10.42 22.73 -9.93
C LYS A 251 10.06 23.18 -8.51
N ARG A 252 9.30 22.37 -7.77
CA ARG A 252 8.95 22.66 -6.37
C ARG A 252 10.21 22.68 -5.48
N LEU A 253 11.12 21.73 -5.68
CA LEU A 253 12.41 21.65 -4.99
C LEU A 253 13.24 22.92 -5.17
N ILE A 254 13.30 23.45 -6.41
CA ILE A 254 14.00 24.72 -6.70
C ILE A 254 13.35 25.90 -5.96
N ALA A 255 12.02 25.93 -5.86
CA ALA A 255 11.28 27.06 -5.32
C ALA A 255 11.19 27.07 -3.78
N ALA A 256 11.00 25.90 -3.18
CA ALA A 256 10.67 25.77 -1.76
C ALA A 256 11.76 25.04 -0.93
N GLY A 257 12.75 24.42 -1.58
CA GLY A 257 13.78 23.65 -0.89
C GLY A 257 13.42 22.18 -0.69
N GLU A 258 14.43 21.39 -0.32
CA GLU A 258 14.29 19.93 -0.16
C GLU A 258 13.36 19.58 0.99
N GLU A 259 13.53 20.21 2.16
CA GLU A 259 12.75 19.90 3.36
C GLU A 259 11.25 20.07 3.14
N THR A 260 10.83 21.14 2.45
CA THR A 260 9.42 21.38 2.14
C THR A 260 8.85 20.30 1.21
N VAL A 261 9.63 19.87 0.21
CA VAL A 261 9.19 18.80 -0.70
C VAL A 261 9.20 17.44 -0.03
N ALA A 262 10.15 17.17 0.86
CA ALA A 262 10.20 15.93 1.63
C ALA A 262 9.09 15.87 2.68
N ALA A 263 8.73 17.01 3.29
CA ALA A 263 7.62 17.10 4.24
C ALA A 263 6.27 16.85 3.54
N ASP A 264 6.01 17.54 2.42
CA ASP A 264 4.87 17.28 1.53
C ASP A 264 5.27 16.31 0.41
N PHE A 265 5.62 15.09 0.81
CA PHE A 265 6.17 14.08 -0.09
C PHE A 265 5.15 13.66 -1.16
N PRO A 266 5.51 13.59 -2.45
CA PRO A 266 4.62 13.16 -3.53
C PRO A 266 4.42 11.64 -3.54
N ILE A 267 3.79 11.11 -2.48
CA ILE A 267 3.63 9.67 -2.22
C ILE A 267 2.99 8.91 -3.38
N ALA A 268 1.98 9.51 -4.04
CA ALA A 268 1.31 8.89 -5.18
C ALA A 268 2.25 8.69 -6.38
N LEU A 269 3.14 9.66 -6.65
CA LEU A 269 4.13 9.55 -7.72
C LEU A 269 5.16 8.46 -7.38
N TYR A 270 5.64 8.43 -6.14
CA TYR A 270 6.58 7.40 -5.69
C TYR A 270 5.99 6.00 -5.82
N ARG A 271 4.76 5.80 -5.34
CA ARG A 271 4.02 4.54 -5.48
C ARG A 271 3.86 4.09 -6.93
N GLU A 272 3.59 5.02 -7.85
CA GLU A 272 3.52 4.71 -9.27
C GLU A 272 4.86 4.24 -9.85
N PHE A 273 5.99 4.83 -9.44
CA PHE A 273 7.31 4.30 -9.81
C PHE A 273 7.51 2.87 -9.31
N LEU A 274 7.25 2.63 -8.01
CA LEU A 274 7.42 1.31 -7.40
C LEU A 274 6.52 0.24 -8.06
N TYR A 275 5.28 0.61 -8.41
CA TYR A 275 4.35 -0.28 -9.08
C TYR A 275 4.88 -0.78 -10.43
N HIS A 276 5.44 0.11 -11.26
CA HIS A 276 6.03 -0.31 -12.53
C HIS A 276 7.30 -1.15 -12.36
N ILE A 277 8.11 -0.81 -11.35
CA ILE A 277 9.35 -1.56 -11.04
C ILE A 277 9.04 -2.97 -10.56
N ALA A 278 8.05 -3.14 -9.66
CA ALA A 278 7.67 -4.44 -9.11
C ALA A 278 7.20 -5.43 -10.19
N ARG A 279 6.71 -4.92 -11.34
CA ARG A 279 6.28 -5.73 -12.48
C ARG A 279 7.38 -6.07 -13.48
N SER A 280 8.56 -5.45 -13.37
CA SER A 280 9.71 -5.77 -14.21
C SER A 280 10.33 -7.11 -13.79
N THR A 281 10.90 -7.86 -14.73
CA THR A 281 11.63 -9.12 -14.47
C THR A 281 13.15 -8.93 -14.38
N SER A 282 13.64 -7.68 -14.44
CA SER A 282 15.06 -7.37 -14.36
C SER A 282 15.68 -7.82 -13.05
N ARG A 283 16.93 -8.29 -13.13
CA ARG A 283 17.79 -8.68 -12.00
C ARG A 283 18.91 -7.68 -11.75
N ASP A 284 18.82 -6.49 -12.33
CA ASP A 284 19.81 -5.45 -12.10
C ASP A 284 19.83 -5.05 -10.60
N PRO A 285 21.02 -4.93 -9.96
CA PRO A 285 21.11 -4.60 -8.54
C PRO A 285 20.39 -3.33 -8.11
N VAL A 286 20.32 -2.30 -8.97
CA VAL A 286 19.63 -1.04 -8.69
C VAL A 286 18.12 -1.27 -8.66
N ILE A 287 17.60 -2.04 -9.61
CA ILE A 287 16.18 -2.39 -9.69
C ILE A 287 15.79 -3.27 -8.50
N GLU A 288 16.61 -4.25 -8.15
CA GLU A 288 16.38 -5.13 -7.01
C GLU A 288 16.41 -4.38 -5.67
N ALA A 289 17.30 -3.39 -5.51
CA ALA A 289 17.32 -2.55 -4.31
C ALA A 289 16.01 -1.76 -4.13
N VAL A 290 15.48 -1.20 -5.22
CA VAL A 290 14.19 -0.48 -5.18
C VAL A 290 13.01 -1.45 -5.05
N ARG A 291 13.07 -2.62 -5.68
CA ARG A 291 12.06 -3.68 -5.52
C ARG A 291 11.96 -4.11 -4.07
N LYS A 292 13.10 -4.35 -3.40
CA LYS A 292 13.12 -4.63 -1.96
C LYS A 292 12.49 -3.51 -1.14
N ALA A 293 12.68 -2.24 -1.51
CA ALA A 293 11.99 -1.13 -0.85
C ALA A 293 10.48 -1.14 -1.08
N ALA A 294 10.02 -1.54 -2.28
CA ALA A 294 8.60 -1.75 -2.58
C ALA A 294 8.02 -2.94 -1.81
N ASP A 295 8.77 -4.03 -1.72
CA ASP A 295 8.42 -5.22 -0.95
C ASP A 295 8.31 -4.84 0.53
N LEU A 296 9.26 -4.11 1.10
CA LEU A 296 9.15 -3.58 2.46
C LEU A 296 7.91 -2.70 2.66
N ALA A 297 7.52 -1.91 1.66
CA ALA A 297 6.27 -1.13 1.68
C ALA A 297 5.00 -2.01 1.55
N ASN A 298 5.17 -3.27 1.11
CA ASN A 298 4.16 -4.32 1.05
C ASN A 298 4.26 -5.32 2.22
N SER A 299 5.39 -5.38 2.97
CA SER A 299 5.71 -6.39 3.99
C SER A 299 5.21 -6.02 5.39
N PHE A 300 5.19 -7.02 6.28
CA PHE A 300 4.73 -6.89 7.64
C PHE A 300 5.84 -6.90 8.71
N PRO A 301 5.72 -6.15 9.84
CA PRO A 301 6.71 -6.14 10.92
C PRO A 301 7.08 -7.53 11.43
N GLU A 302 6.19 -8.52 11.30
CA GLU A 302 6.51 -9.91 11.61
C GLU A 302 7.38 -10.59 10.53
N ASP A 303 7.29 -10.17 9.26
CA ASP A 303 8.17 -10.63 8.17
C ASP A 303 9.60 -10.07 8.30
N ALA A 304 9.76 -8.89 8.91
CA ALA A 304 11.07 -8.28 9.16
C ALA A 304 11.78 -8.85 10.40
N ALA A 305 11.05 -9.53 11.29
CA ALA A 305 11.59 -10.20 12.47
C ALA A 305 12.08 -11.63 12.20
N ALA A 306 12.02 -12.09 10.94
CA ALA A 306 12.56 -13.38 10.51
C ALA A 306 13.94 -13.22 9.85
N ASP A 307 14.87 -12.53 10.50
CA ASP A 307 16.32 -12.75 10.29
C ASP A 307 16.75 -13.91 11.22
N PRO A 308 17.51 -14.91 10.75
CA PRO A 308 17.54 -16.24 11.33
C PRO A 308 18.46 -16.28 12.55
N GLY A 309 17.93 -15.96 13.73
CA GLY A 309 18.75 -15.99 14.93
C GLY A 309 18.15 -15.70 16.29
N ASP A 310 16.85 -15.44 16.47
CA ASP A 310 16.34 -15.15 17.83
C ASP A 310 15.00 -15.84 18.16
N PRO A 311 14.99 -16.86 19.04
CA PRO A 311 13.79 -17.53 19.47
C PRO A 311 13.16 -16.79 20.67
N LEU A 312 11.97 -16.21 20.46
CA LEU A 312 11.06 -15.67 21.48
C LEU A 312 11.54 -14.39 22.19
N GLY A 313 11.02 -13.23 21.78
CA GLY A 313 11.33 -11.95 22.44
C GLY A 313 10.13 -11.03 22.66
N ALA A 314 9.46 -11.20 23.81
CA ALA A 314 8.83 -10.12 24.57
C ALA A 314 7.44 -9.56 24.20
N GLY A 315 6.60 -10.27 23.43
CA GLY A 315 5.20 -9.85 23.19
C GLY A 315 4.10 -10.69 23.85
N ARG A 316 4.43 -11.90 24.32
CA ARG A 316 3.43 -12.91 24.73
C ARG A 316 2.95 -12.81 26.18
N GLU A 317 3.63 -12.05 27.04
CA GLU A 317 3.36 -12.07 28.50
C GLU A 317 2.26 -11.07 28.94
N LEU A 318 1.72 -10.23 28.06
CA LEU A 318 0.71 -9.24 28.42
C LEU A 318 -0.74 -9.74 28.37
N PHE A 319 -1.01 -10.93 27.80
CA PHE A 319 -2.37 -11.46 27.65
C PHE A 319 -2.76 -12.56 28.66
N GLU A 320 -1.84 -13.06 29.51
CA GLU A 320 -2.16 -14.10 30.49
C GLU A 320 -2.49 -13.59 31.91
N GLN A 321 -2.45 -12.28 32.18
CA GLN A 321 -2.78 -11.74 33.52
C GLN A 321 -4.21 -11.21 33.69
N VAL A 322 -5.11 -11.38 32.72
CA VAL A 322 -6.53 -10.97 32.83
C VAL A 322 -7.49 -12.17 32.85
N ALA A 323 -6.98 -13.40 32.82
CA ALA A 323 -7.79 -14.63 32.90
C ALA A 323 -7.50 -15.47 34.15
N ALA A 324 -7.38 -14.81 35.31
CA ALA A 324 -7.41 -15.44 36.64
C ALA A 324 -8.55 -14.88 37.49
#